data_AF-A0A917J7X9-F1
#
_entry.id   AF-A0A917J7X9-F1
#
_cell.length_a   1.000
_cell.length_b   1.000
_cell.length_c   1.000
_cell.angle_alpha   90.00
_cell.angle_beta   90.00
_cell.angle_gamma   90.00
#
_symmetry.space_group_name_H-M   'P 1'
#
loop_
_entity.id
_entity.type
_entity.pdbx_description
1 polymer ?
#
loop_
_entity_poly.entity_id
_entity_poly.type
_entity_poly.pdbx_seq_one_letter_code
_entity_poly.pdbx_strand_id
1 'polypeptide(L)'
;MMFGFLIIILFVVWYKNSTKKDPIELEYLNYLNNMGDKNFFCYNNKLSLKKYVEENIVPYLPEQVEIIYLNGKTPESDYPEVVISKMLYGLKLYDGYPHLIKIRSGVTTEISINNDVFNCINQHKDINPILFKIYTFFDLG
;
A
#
# COMPACT_ATOMS: atom_id res chain seq x y z
N MET A 1 -25.25 43.14 17.37
CA MET A 1 -24.57 42.96 16.07
C MET A 1 -23.11 42.48 16.16
N MET A 2 -22.37 42.72 17.25
CA MET A 2 -20.92 42.41 17.34
C MET A 2 -20.58 40.92 17.63
N PHE A 3 -21.46 40.18 18.29
CA PHE A 3 -21.23 38.76 18.64
C PHE A 3 -21.22 37.80 17.44
N GLY A 4 -21.99 38.09 16.38
CA GLY A 4 -22.02 37.27 15.16
C GLY A 4 -20.71 37.33 14.35
N PHE A 5 -20.04 38.49 14.35
CA PHE A 5 -18.75 38.66 13.68
C PHE A 5 -17.64 37.83 14.33
N LEU A 6 -17.65 37.70 15.66
CA LEU A 6 -16.65 36.91 16.38
C LEU A 6 -16.78 35.41 16.07
N ILE A 7 -18.01 34.91 15.93
CA ILE A 7 -18.28 33.52 15.55
C ILE A 7 -17.82 33.25 14.11
N ILE A 8 -18.07 34.18 13.18
CA ILE A 8 -17.61 34.03 11.78
C ILE A 8 -16.08 34.04 11.70
N ILE A 9 -15.40 34.91 12.46
CA ILE A 9 -13.93 34.94 12.51
C ILE A 9 -13.38 33.63 13.09
N LEU A 10 -13.96 33.13 14.17
CA LEU A 10 -13.56 31.84 14.74
C LEU A 10 -13.80 30.68 13.76
N PHE A 11 -14.91 30.70 13.03
CA PHE A 11 -15.23 29.70 12.01
C PHE A 11 -14.26 29.75 10.83
N VAL A 12 -13.90 30.94 10.34
CA VAL A 12 -12.92 31.13 9.27
C VAL A 12 -11.51 30.71 9.70
N VAL A 13 -11.09 31.06 10.91
CA VAL A 13 -9.80 30.64 11.47
C VAL A 13 -9.75 29.14 11.66
N TRP A 14 -10.80 28.54 12.21
CA TRP A 14 -10.94 27.10 12.37
C TRP A 14 -10.90 26.38 11.01
N TYR A 15 -11.70 26.83 10.03
CA TYR A 15 -11.73 26.28 8.69
C TYR A 15 -10.37 26.37 7.97
N LYS A 16 -9.69 27.52 8.10
CA LYS A 16 -8.36 27.73 7.50
C LYS A 16 -7.26 26.88 8.16
N ASN A 17 -7.39 26.57 9.46
CA ASN A 17 -6.49 25.62 10.12
C ASN A 17 -6.81 24.16 9.77
N SER A 18 -8.10 23.80 9.64
CA SER A 18 -8.52 22.44 9.27
C SER A 18 -8.13 22.04 7.84
N THR A 19 -7.80 23.01 6.98
CA THR A 19 -7.41 22.79 5.58
C THR A 19 -5.90 22.73 5.35
N LYS A 20 -5.08 23.00 6.38
CA LYS A 20 -3.62 22.80 6.30
C LYS A 20 -3.32 21.31 6.36
N LYS A 21 -2.73 20.77 5.29
CA LYS A 21 -2.17 19.42 5.33
C LYS A 21 -1.05 19.36 6.35
N ASP A 22 -1.04 18.29 7.14
CA ASP A 22 0.05 17.97 8.07
C ASP A 22 1.40 17.95 7.31
N PRO A 23 2.50 18.52 7.84
CA PRO A 23 3.81 18.47 7.20
C PRO A 23 4.25 17.06 6.79
N ILE A 24 3.92 16.03 7.57
CA ILE A 24 4.21 14.61 7.28
C ILE A 24 3.34 14.12 6.11
N GLU A 25 2.13 14.65 5.94
CA GLU A 25 1.29 14.39 4.77
C GLU A 25 1.88 15.00 3.51
N LEU A 26 2.37 16.23 3.60
CA LEU A 26 3.02 16.90 2.47
C LEU A 26 4.32 16.19 2.07
N GLU A 27 5.15 15.80 3.05
CA GLU A 27 6.39 15.05 2.80
C GLU A 27 6.10 13.71 2.11
N TYR A 28 5.11 12.97 2.62
CA TYR A 28 4.67 11.72 2.01
C TYR A 28 4.18 11.90 0.57
N LEU A 29 3.29 12.87 0.32
CA LEU A 29 2.78 13.12 -1.03
C LEU A 29 3.88 13.58 -1.98
N ASN A 30 4.82 14.41 -1.52
CA ASN A 30 5.99 14.79 -2.30
C ASN A 30 6.84 13.57 -2.64
N TYR A 31 7.03 12.65 -1.69
CA TYR A 31 7.76 11.42 -1.93
C TYR A 31 7.08 10.56 -3.03
N LEU A 32 5.76 10.34 -2.93
CA LEU A 32 5.00 9.58 -3.93
C LEU A 32 5.10 10.18 -5.33
N ASN A 33 5.08 11.52 -5.43
CA ASN A 33 5.23 12.21 -6.71
C ASN A 33 6.64 12.08 -7.30
N ASN A 34 7.67 11.99 -6.46
CA ASN A 34 9.06 11.97 -6.90
C ASN A 34 9.61 10.57 -7.17
N MET A 35 9.06 9.52 -6.54
CA MET A 35 9.55 8.14 -6.71
C MET A 35 9.19 7.52 -8.07
N GLY A 36 8.30 8.17 -8.83
CA GLY A 36 7.81 7.67 -10.12
C GLY A 36 6.84 6.51 -9.99
N ASP A 37 6.51 5.92 -11.13
CA ASP A 37 5.61 4.77 -11.19
C ASP A 37 6.29 3.52 -10.63
N LYS A 38 5.60 2.84 -9.70
CA LYS A 38 6.13 1.66 -9.00
C LYS A 38 5.06 0.61 -8.78
N ASN A 39 5.50 -0.64 -8.67
CA ASN A 39 4.67 -1.81 -8.37
C ASN A 39 5.25 -2.47 -7.12
N PHE A 40 4.41 -2.72 -6.12
CA PHE A 40 4.81 -3.34 -4.86
C PHE A 40 4.02 -4.61 -4.62
N PHE A 41 4.73 -5.69 -4.37
CA PHE A 41 4.19 -6.90 -3.81
C PHE A 41 4.51 -6.95 -2.31
N CYS A 42 3.47 -6.88 -1.48
CA CYS A 42 3.60 -6.85 -0.03
C CYS A 42 3.13 -8.16 0.59
N TYR A 43 3.92 -8.76 1.49
CA TYR A 43 3.53 -9.95 2.25
C TYR A 43 4.07 -9.88 3.67
N ASN A 44 3.59 -10.75 4.57
CA ASN A 44 3.94 -10.69 5.98
C ASN A 44 4.58 -11.99 6.50
N ASN A 45 4.99 -11.96 7.76
CA ASN A 45 5.67 -13.06 8.45
C ASN A 45 4.75 -14.23 8.88
N LYS A 46 3.51 -14.33 8.40
CA LYS A 46 2.64 -15.48 8.69
C LYS A 46 3.26 -16.74 8.08
N LEU A 47 3.74 -17.65 8.93
CA LEU A 47 4.67 -18.73 8.54
C LEU A 47 4.27 -19.52 7.28
N SER A 48 3.06 -20.06 7.24
CA SER A 48 2.59 -20.86 6.09
C SER A 48 2.42 -20.03 4.81
N LEU A 49 2.03 -18.76 4.96
CA LEU A 49 1.92 -17.82 3.86
C LEU A 49 3.30 -17.42 3.34
N LYS A 50 4.22 -17.03 4.23
CA LYS A 50 5.58 -16.61 3.91
C LYS A 50 6.28 -17.65 3.06
N LYS A 51 6.31 -18.90 3.54
CA LYS A 51 6.97 -20.00 2.82
C LYS A 51 6.37 -20.19 1.42
N TYR A 52 5.04 -20.23 1.32
CA TYR A 52 4.37 -20.41 0.04
C TYR A 52 4.67 -19.27 -0.94
N VAL A 53 4.60 -18.02 -0.47
CA VAL A 53 4.89 -16.82 -1.26
C VAL A 53 6.32 -16.83 -1.78
N GLU A 54 7.30 -17.11 -0.92
CA GLU A 54 8.72 -17.11 -1.27
C GLU A 54 9.10 -18.24 -2.23
N GLU A 55 8.47 -19.41 -2.11
CA GLU A 55 8.77 -20.56 -2.96
C GLU A 55 8.01 -20.52 -4.30
N ASN A 56 6.82 -19.91 -4.35
CA ASN A 56 5.91 -20.07 -5.48
C ASN A 56 5.52 -18.77 -6.18
N ILE A 57 5.53 -17.61 -5.50
CA ILE A 57 5.12 -16.33 -6.11
C ILE A 57 6.35 -15.48 -6.44
N VAL A 58 7.17 -15.18 -5.43
CA VAL A 58 8.34 -14.29 -5.54
C VAL A 58 9.28 -14.65 -6.71
N PRO A 59 9.61 -15.93 -6.97
CA PRO A 59 10.52 -16.30 -8.06
C PRO A 59 10.00 -15.98 -9.46
N TYR A 60 8.69 -15.76 -9.60
CA TYR A 60 8.03 -15.46 -10.87
C TYR A 60 7.60 -13.99 -10.96
N LEU A 61 7.96 -13.16 -9.98
CA LEU A 61 7.75 -11.72 -10.09
C LEU A 61 8.85 -11.12 -10.96
N PRO A 62 8.51 -10.23 -11.90
CA PRO A 62 9.50 -9.53 -12.69
C PRO A 62 10.28 -8.52 -11.82
N GLU A 63 11.52 -8.21 -12.21
CA GLU A 63 12.43 -7.34 -11.43
C GLU A 63 11.85 -5.94 -11.14
N GLN A 64 10.93 -5.45 -11.96
CA GLN A 64 10.24 -4.18 -11.75
C GLN A 64 9.17 -4.19 -10.66
N VAL A 65 8.87 -5.35 -10.06
CA VAL A 65 7.98 -5.48 -8.91
C VAL A 65 8.83 -5.49 -7.64
N GLU A 66 8.71 -4.40 -6.89
CA GLU A 66 9.40 -4.19 -5.63
C GLU A 66 8.75 -5.05 -4.53
N ILE A 67 9.57 -5.67 -3.70
CA ILE A 67 9.09 -6.53 -2.62
C ILE A 67 9.12 -5.76 -1.30
N ILE A 68 8.00 -5.75 -0.59
CA ILE A 68 7.92 -5.23 0.78
C ILE A 68 7.54 -6.38 1.70
N TYR A 69 8.47 -6.78 2.56
CA TYR A 69 8.22 -7.82 3.56
C TYR A 69 7.86 -7.18 4.91
N LEU A 70 6.72 -7.57 5.49
CA LEU A 70 6.33 -7.13 6.83
C LEU A 70 6.75 -8.16 7.87
N ASN A 71 7.75 -7.79 8.66
CA ASN A 71 8.16 -8.54 9.83
C ASN A 71 7.40 -8.03 11.07
N GLY A 72 6.23 -8.61 11.31
CA GLY A 72 5.31 -8.13 12.32
C GLY A 72 4.69 -6.80 11.89
N LYS A 73 5.08 -5.70 12.54
CA LYS A 73 4.63 -4.34 12.18
C LYS A 73 5.68 -3.52 11.44
N THR A 74 6.88 -4.06 11.25
CA THR A 74 8.00 -3.34 10.65
C THR A 74 8.12 -3.75 9.18
N PRO A 75 7.98 -2.81 8.23
CA PRO A 75 8.25 -3.08 6.82
C PRO A 75 9.76 -3.13 6.56
N GLU A 76 10.21 -4.18 5.89
CA GLU A 76 11.57 -4.36 5.41
C GLU A 76 11.58 -4.09 3.89
N SER A 77 12.31 -3.05 3.48
CA SER A 77 12.47 -2.62 2.08
C SER A 77 13.61 -1.60 1.94
N ASP A 78 13.98 -1.27 0.71
CA ASP A 78 15.00 -0.23 0.42
C ASP A 78 14.47 1.22 0.53
N TYR A 79 13.21 1.38 0.95
CA TYR A 79 12.53 2.66 1.05
C TYR A 79 12.51 3.19 2.50
N PRO A 80 12.37 4.50 2.70
CA PRO A 80 12.23 5.08 4.03
C PRO A 80 11.04 4.46 4.78
N GLU A 81 11.30 3.94 5.98
CA GLU A 81 10.31 3.23 6.80
C GLU A 81 9.05 4.06 7.05
N VAL A 82 9.19 5.37 7.27
CA VAL A 82 8.07 6.30 7.49
C VAL A 82 7.13 6.33 6.30
N VAL A 83 7.68 6.34 5.08
CA VAL A 83 6.90 6.38 3.84
C VAL A 83 6.15 5.06 3.65
N ILE A 84 6.85 3.93 3.76
CA ILE A 84 6.25 2.61 3.56
C ILE A 84 5.22 2.32 4.63
N SER A 85 5.53 2.61 5.89
CA SER A 85 4.57 2.45 6.98
C SER A 85 3.30 3.25 6.69
N LYS A 86 3.43 4.51 6.28
CA LYS A 86 2.27 5.35 5.94
C LYS A 86 1.49 4.83 4.75
N MET A 87 2.17 4.35 3.71
CA MET A 87 1.53 3.71 2.56
C MET A 87 0.73 2.47 2.99
N LEU A 88 1.31 1.61 3.83
CA LEU A 88 0.68 0.38 4.31
C LEU A 88 -0.47 0.64 5.32
N TYR A 89 -0.32 1.62 6.21
CA TYR A 89 -1.38 2.01 7.15
C TYR A 89 -2.55 2.74 6.47
N GLY A 90 -2.29 3.39 5.33
CA GLY A 90 -3.32 4.03 4.51
C GLY A 90 -4.19 3.05 3.73
N LEU A 91 -3.82 1.76 3.67
CA LEU A 91 -4.55 0.75 2.92
C LEU A 91 -5.92 0.50 3.55
N LYS A 92 -6.98 0.62 2.76
CA LYS A 92 -8.37 0.34 3.17
C LYS A 92 -8.62 -1.15 3.43
N LEU A 93 -7.75 -2.02 2.91
CA LEU A 93 -7.88 -3.48 2.94
C LEU A 93 -6.90 -4.15 3.92
N TYR A 94 -6.49 -3.47 4.99
CA TYR A 94 -5.41 -3.89 5.91
C TYR A 94 -5.52 -5.33 6.49
N ASP A 95 -6.68 -5.97 6.39
CA ASP A 95 -6.96 -7.23 7.09
C ASP A 95 -6.40 -8.50 6.42
N GLY A 96 -5.68 -8.41 5.29
CA GLY A 96 -5.19 -9.62 4.64
C GLY A 96 -4.05 -9.48 3.63
N TYR A 97 -2.85 -9.87 4.04
CA TYR A 97 -1.70 -10.12 3.16
C TYR A 97 -1.82 -11.47 2.43
N PRO A 98 -1.33 -11.58 1.17
CA PRO A 98 -0.54 -10.58 0.44
C PRO A 98 -1.37 -9.49 -0.23
N HIS A 99 -0.71 -8.36 -0.48
CA HIS A 99 -1.26 -7.17 -1.12
C HIS A 99 -0.46 -6.77 -2.35
N LEU A 100 -1.17 -6.22 -3.33
CA LEU A 100 -0.57 -5.56 -4.48
C LEU A 100 -0.87 -4.07 -4.37
N ILE A 101 0.16 -3.25 -4.56
CA ILE A 101 0.05 -1.80 -4.56
C ILE A 101 0.73 -1.29 -5.82
N LYS A 102 0.07 -0.42 -6.59
CA LYS A 102 0.70 0.28 -7.69
C LYS A 102 0.57 1.78 -7.52
N ILE A 103 1.65 2.49 -7.80
CA ILE A 103 1.70 3.95 -7.82
C ILE A 103 1.78 4.38 -9.27
N ARG A 104 0.88 5.28 -9.66
CA ARG A 104 0.88 5.93 -10.98
C ARG A 104 0.69 7.42 -10.79
N SER A 105 1.65 8.22 -11.26
CA SER A 105 1.58 9.70 -11.15
C SER A 105 1.25 10.18 -9.72
N GLY A 106 1.90 9.59 -8.71
CA GLY A 106 1.70 9.92 -7.30
C GLY A 106 0.40 9.40 -6.66
N VAL A 107 -0.42 8.64 -7.40
CA VAL A 107 -1.66 8.04 -6.89
C VAL A 107 -1.46 6.56 -6.61
N THR A 108 -1.82 6.14 -5.39
CA THR A 108 -1.76 4.74 -4.95
C THR A 108 -3.06 4.02 -5.23
N THR A 109 -2.98 2.83 -5.84
CA THR A 109 -4.08 1.87 -5.99
C THR A 109 -3.67 0.54 -5.38
N GLU A 110 -4.58 -0.15 -4.70
CA GLU A 110 -4.29 -1.38 -3.98
C GLU A 110 -5.36 -2.46 -4.18
N ILE A 111 -4.94 -3.73 -4.13
CA ILE A 111 -5.84 -4.87 -3.97
C ILE A 111 -5.23 -5.90 -3.01
N SER A 112 -6.09 -6.65 -2.30
CA SER A 112 -5.67 -7.87 -1.60
C SER A 112 -5.78 -9.08 -2.53
N ILE A 113 -4.81 -9.99 -2.42
CA ILE A 113 -4.85 -11.32 -3.02
C ILE A 113 -4.82 -12.43 -1.96
N ASN A 114 -5.00 -12.08 -0.68
CA ASN A 114 -4.97 -13.03 0.44
C ASN A 114 -5.92 -14.21 0.24
N ASN A 115 -7.17 -13.94 -0.15
CA ASN A 115 -8.14 -15.01 -0.37
C ASN A 115 -7.74 -15.95 -1.51
N ASP A 116 -7.16 -15.42 -2.58
CA ASP A 116 -6.69 -16.22 -3.72
C ASP A 116 -5.54 -17.13 -3.27
N VAL A 117 -4.57 -16.57 -2.55
CA VAL A 117 -3.40 -17.30 -2.04
C VAL A 117 -3.81 -18.34 -0.99
N PHE A 118 -4.67 -17.97 -0.05
CA PHE A 118 -5.19 -18.87 0.98
C PHE A 118 -5.95 -20.05 0.38
N ASN A 119 -6.81 -19.79 -0.60
CA ASN A 119 -7.53 -20.84 -1.32
C ASN A 119 -6.56 -21.74 -2.09
N CYS A 120 -5.52 -21.17 -2.69
CA CYS A 120 -4.53 -21.92 -3.43
C CYS A 120 -3.71 -22.86 -2.53
N ILE A 121 -3.27 -22.36 -1.37
CA ILE A 121 -2.59 -23.16 -0.34
C ILE A 121 -3.47 -24.32 0.15
N ASN A 122 -4.72 -24.05 0.54
CA ASN A 122 -5.58 -25.05 1.16
C ASN A 122 -6.14 -26.09 0.17
N GLN A 123 -6.26 -25.73 -1.10
CA GLN A 123 -6.87 -26.57 -2.12
C GLN A 123 -5.82 -27.16 -3.08
N HIS A 124 -4.53 -26.93 -2.83
CA HIS A 124 -3.41 -27.35 -3.69
C HIS A 124 -3.64 -26.99 -5.16
N LYS A 125 -4.17 -25.78 -5.39
CA LYS A 125 -4.51 -25.31 -6.74
C LYS A 125 -3.28 -24.80 -7.49
N ASP A 126 -3.45 -24.65 -8.79
CA ASP A 126 -2.49 -23.99 -9.66
C ASP A 126 -2.33 -22.51 -9.24
N ILE A 127 -1.09 -22.04 -9.27
CA ILE A 127 -0.68 -20.67 -8.97
C ILE A 127 -0.87 -19.72 -10.16
N ASN A 128 -0.98 -20.23 -11.39
CA ASN A 128 -1.13 -19.43 -12.61
C ASN A 128 -2.25 -18.37 -12.53
N PRO A 129 -3.42 -18.63 -11.93
CA PRO A 129 -4.44 -17.59 -11.75
C PRO A 129 -3.99 -16.43 -10.86
N ILE A 130 -3.17 -16.70 -9.83
CA ILE A 130 -2.60 -15.67 -8.95
C ILE A 130 -1.60 -14.85 -9.73
N LEU A 131 -0.68 -15.50 -10.47
CA LEU A 131 0.31 -14.80 -11.30
C LEU A 131 -0.39 -13.94 -12.35
N PHE A 132 -1.37 -14.49 -13.07
CA PHE A 132 -2.14 -13.73 -14.05
C PHE A 132 -2.80 -12.49 -13.44
N LYS A 133 -3.36 -12.61 -12.22
CA LYS A 133 -3.95 -11.48 -11.50
C LYS A 133 -2.90 -10.42 -11.12
N ILE A 134 -1.72 -10.84 -10.69
CA ILE A 134 -0.60 -9.95 -10.37
C ILE A 134 -0.16 -9.16 -11.61
N TYR A 135 0.09 -9.88 -12.71
CA TYR A 135 0.52 -9.31 -13.98
C TYR A 135 -0.51 -8.34 -14.53
N THR A 136 -1.79 -8.73 -14.55
CA THR A 136 -2.90 -7.87 -14.98
C THR A 136 -3.01 -6.63 -14.10
N PHE A 137 -2.92 -6.76 -12.77
CA PHE A 137 -3.04 -5.62 -11.87
C PHE A 137 -1.93 -4.60 -12.10
N PHE A 138 -0.70 -5.05 -12.34
CA PHE A 138 0.46 -4.18 -12.54
C PHE A 138 0.63 -3.68 -13.98
N ASP A 139 -0.28 -4.05 -14.89
CA ASP A 139 -0.19 -3.76 -16.33
C ASP A 139 1.09 -4.35 -16.95
N LEU A 140 1.46 -5.55 -16.51
CA LEU A 140 2.60 -6.33 -16.98
C LEU A 140 2.06 -7.38 -17.94
N GLY A 141 2.14 -7.11 -19.24
CA GLY A 141 1.68 -7.98 -20.31
C GLY A 141 2.73 -8.12 -21.39
#